data_AF-A0A1E4HCM5-F1
#
_entry.id   AF-A0A1E4HCM5-F1
#
_cell.length_a   1.000
_cell.length_b   1.000
_cell.length_c   1.000
_cell.angle_alpha   90.00
_cell.angle_beta   90.00
_cell.angle_gamma   90.00
#
_symmetry.space_group_name_H-M   'P 1'
#
loop_
_entity.id
_entity.type
_entity.pdbx_description
1 polymer ?
#
loop_
_entity_poly.entity_id
_entity_poly.type
_entity_poly.pdbx_seq_one_letter_code
_entity_poly.pdbx_strand_id
1 'polypeptide(L)' 'SYAVNLFIFSIGGLRTGADPVLHEVAGNVAQYTDPLPQALVLTAIVIGFATTALFLVVLLTSRGLTGNDHVDGEDGTP' A
#
# COMPACT_ATOMS: atom_id res chain seq x y z
N SER A 1 5.04 -3.88 -0.90
CA SER A 1 4.17 -2.82 -0.35
C SER A 1 3.96 -2.92 1.16
N TYR A 2 3.53 -4.07 1.70
CA TYR A 2 3.20 -4.20 3.13
C TYR A 2 4.33 -3.81 4.10
N ALA A 3 5.59 -4.21 3.83
CA ALA A 3 6.73 -3.87 4.69
C ALA A 3 7.00 -2.36 4.76
N VAL A 4 6.82 -1.65 3.63
CA VAL A 4 6.96 -0.19 3.55
C VAL A 4 5.84 0.49 4.35
N ASN A 5 4.60 0.00 4.22
CA ASN A 5 3.47 0.52 4.98
C ASN A 5 3.67 0.34 6.49
N LEU A 6 4.17 -0.81 6.92
CA LEU A 6 4.48 -1.07 8.33
C LEU A 6 5.62 -0.17 8.83
N PHE A 7 6.64 0.04 7.99
CA PHE A 7 7.75 0.95 8.31
C PHE A 7 7.25 2.39 8.50
N ILE A 8 6.45 2.92 7.55
CA ILE A 8 5.87 4.26 7.65
C ILE A 8 5.02 4.39 8.91
N PHE A 9 4.15 3.42 9.20
CA PHE A 9 3.33 3.41 10.41
C PHE A 9 4.19 3.48 11.70
N SER A 10 5.31 2.77 11.72
CA SER A 10 6.20 2.67 12.90
C SER A 10 6.93 3.98 13.22
N ILE A 11 7.09 4.90 12.26
CA ILE A 11 7.74 6.20 12.46
C ILE A 11 6.89 7.13 13.36
N GLY A 12 5.57 6.91 13.43
CA GLY A 12 4.62 7.76 14.16
C GLY A 12 4.63 7.69 15.68
N GLY A 13 5.46 6.81 16.25
CA GLY A 13 5.44 6.53 17.69
C GLY A 13 4.24 5.67 18.07
N LEU A 14 4.48 4.37 18.25
CA LEU A 14 3.44 3.41 18.60
C LEU A 14 2.96 3.62 20.04
N ARG A 15 1.73 4.13 20.20
CA ARG A 15 1.05 4.26 21.49
C ARG A 15 -0.27 3.49 21.46
N THR A 16 -0.56 2.77 22.53
CA THR A 16 -1.82 2.03 22.70
C THR A 16 -2.89 2.95 23.29
N GLY A 17 -4.14 2.80 22.83
CA GLY A 17 -5.28 3.57 23.34
C GLY A 17 -5.26 5.07 22.98
N ALA A 18 -4.59 5.42 21.88
CA ALA A 18 -4.39 6.80 21.42
C ALA A 18 -4.73 6.93 19.92
N ASP A 19 -5.87 6.41 19.47
CA ASP A 19 -6.32 6.53 18.08
C ASP A 19 -6.45 8.02 17.68
N PRO A 20 -6.07 8.44 16.46
CA PRO A 20 -6.09 9.85 16.10
C PRO A 20 -7.45 10.27 15.55
N VAL A 21 -8.51 9.97 16.30
CA VAL A 21 -9.89 10.34 15.97
C VAL A 21 -10.41 11.18 17.14
N LEU A 22 -10.80 12.43 16.88
CA LEU A 22 -11.33 13.28 17.94
C LEU A 22 -12.66 12.72 18.45
N HIS A 23 -12.78 12.55 19.76
CA HIS A 23 -14.02 12.20 20.45
C HIS A 23 -14.71 13.47 21.00
N GLU A 24 -16.03 13.42 21.20
CA GLU A 24 -16.87 14.61 21.54
C GLU A 24 -16.47 15.33 22.84
N VAL A 25 -15.84 14.62 23.78
CA VAL A 25 -15.29 15.23 24.99
C VAL A 25 -13.92 15.78 24.65
N ALA A 26 -13.70 17.08 24.89
CA ALA A 26 -12.43 17.75 24.67
C ALA A 26 -11.30 17.10 25.51
N GLY A 27 -10.69 16.05 24.95
CA GLY A 27 -9.51 15.39 25.47
C GLY A 27 -8.26 16.21 25.17
N ASN A 28 -7.21 16.01 25.97
CA ASN A 28 -5.93 16.65 25.74
C ASN A 28 -5.32 16.11 24.42
N VAL A 29 -4.83 16.99 23.55
CA VAL A 29 -4.16 16.63 22.27
C VAL A 29 -3.03 15.61 22.48
N ALA A 30 -2.36 15.62 23.64
CA ALA A 30 -1.31 14.67 23.98
C ALA A 30 -1.78 13.20 24.11
N GLN A 31 -3.09 12.95 24.18
CA GLN A 31 -3.70 11.62 24.25
C GLN A 31 -3.86 10.96 22.88
N TYR A 32 -3.63 11.69 21.79
CA TYR A 32 -3.77 11.20 20.42
C TYR A 32 -2.40 10.86 19.82
N THR A 33 -2.33 9.82 18.99
CA THR A 33 -1.15 9.52 18.18
C THR A 33 -1.04 10.49 17.00
N ASP A 34 0.12 10.57 16.35
CA ASP A 34 0.30 11.37 15.14
C ASP A 34 -0.59 10.82 14.00
N PRO A 35 -1.52 11.63 13.43
CA PRO A 35 -2.34 11.23 12.29
C PRO A 35 -1.57 11.13 10.96
N LEU A 36 -0.40 11.80 10.83
CA LEU A 36 0.30 11.91 9.55
C LEU A 36 0.73 10.54 8.98
N PRO A 37 1.37 9.63 9.75
CA PRO A 37 1.74 8.32 9.24
C PRO A 37 0.54 7.48 8.80
N GLN A 38 -0.63 7.68 9.42
CA GLN A 38 -1.85 6.92 9.08
C GLN A 38 -2.42 7.37 7.73
N ALA A 39 -2.47 8.69 7.49
CA ALA A 39 -2.87 9.23 6.20
C ALA A 39 -1.92 8.81 5.07
N LEU A 40 -0.61 8.78 5.34
CA LEU A 40 0.39 8.31 4.39
C LEU A 40 0.24 6.83 4.06
N VAL A 41 -0.02 5.98 5.06
CA VAL A 41 -0.25 4.55 4.84
C VAL A 41 -1.52 4.30 4.04
N LEU A 42 -2.63 5.00 4.33
CA LEU A 42 -3.87 4.88 3.55
C LEU A 42 -3.64 5.24 2.08
N THR A 43 -2.88 6.31 1.83
CA THR A 43 -2.50 6.73 0.48
C THR A 43 -1.64 5.68 -0.22
N ALA A 44 -0.62 5.15 0.48
CA ALA A 44 0.27 4.11 -0.06
C ALA A 44 -0.47 2.81 -0.38
N ILE A 45 -1.48 2.43 0.42
CA ILE A 45 -2.33 1.26 0.15
C ILE A 45 -3.08 1.43 -1.17
N VAL A 46 -3.74 2.57 -1.38
CA VAL A 46 -4.52 2.82 -2.60
C VAL A 46 -3.63 2.86 -3.84
N ILE A 47 -2.45 3.50 -3.76
CA ILE A 47 -1.48 3.51 -4.86
C ILE A 47 -0.98 2.10 -5.16
N GLY A 48 -0.62 1.33 -4.13
CA GLY A 48 -0.16 -0.05 -4.29
C GLY A 48 -1.23 -0.96 -4.91
N PHE A 49 -2.48 -0.79 -4.51
CA PHE A 49 -3.61 -1.51 -5.09
C PHE A 49 -3.81 -1.14 -6.57
N ALA A 50 -3.86 0.16 -6.89
CA ALA A 50 -4.09 0.63 -8.25
C ALA A 50 -2.97 0.19 -9.21
N THR A 51 -1.71 0.28 -8.79
CA THR A 51 -0.56 -0.16 -9.59
C THR A 51 -0.54 -1.68 -9.77
N THR A 52 -0.90 -2.46 -8.75
CA THR A 52 -1.04 -3.93 -8.87
C THR A 52 -2.16 -4.31 -9.84
N ALA A 53 -3.31 -3.64 -9.77
CA ALA A 53 -4.43 -3.87 -10.68
C ALA A 53 -4.05 -3.55 -12.14
N LEU A 54 -3.40 -2.41 -12.37
CA LEU A 54 -2.88 -2.05 -13.69
C LEU A 54 -1.88 -3.10 -14.21
N PHE A 55 -0.95 -3.53 -13.36
CA PHE A 55 0.04 -4.53 -13.73
C PHE A 55 -0.61 -5.87 -14.12
N LEU A 56 -1.62 -6.33 -13.38
CA LEU A 56 -2.37 -7.54 -13.72
C LEU A 56 -3.07 -7.43 -15.08
N VAL A 57 -3.68 -6.28 -15.39
CA VAL A 57 -4.32 -6.05 -16.70
C VAL A 57 -3.30 -6.11 -17.83
N VAL A 58 -2.13 -5.49 -17.64
CA VAL A 58 -1.03 -5.54 -18.61
C VAL A 58 -0.55 -6.98 -18.82
N LEU A 59 -0.35 -7.74 -17.74
CA LEU A 59 0.08 -9.15 -17.82
C LEU A 59 -0.94 -10.04 -18.53
N LEU A 60 -2.22 -9.92 -18.20
CA LEU A 60 -3.31 -10.67 -18.85
C LEU A 60 -3.39 -10.35 -20.34
N THR A 61 -3.27 -9.07 -20.69
CA THR A 61 -3.27 -8.63 -22.09
C THR A 61 -2.04 -9.14 -22.83
N SER A 62 -0.86 -9.03 -22.23
CA SER A 62 0.39 -9.52 -22.80
C SER A 62 0.33 -11.03 -23.06
N ARG A 63 -0.08 -11.84 -22.08
CA ARG A 63 -0.28 -13.28 -22.27
C ARG A 63 -1.32 -13.60 -23.35
N GLY A 64 -2.38 -12.81 -23.47
CA GLY A 64 -3.38 -12.97 -24.52
C GLY A 64 -2.83 -12.70 -25.92
N LEU A 65 -1.81 -11.85 -26.05
CA LEU A 65 -1.17 -11.51 -27.31
C LEU A 65 0.00 -12.45 -27.67
N THR A 66 0.82 -12.85 -26.70
CA THR A 66 2.01 -13.69 -26.91
C THR A 66 1.73 -15.19 -26.78
N GLY A 67 0.65 -15.57 -26.10
CA GLY A 67 0.36 -16.97 -25.78
C GLY A 67 1.34 -17.63 -24.79
N ASN A 68 2.32 -16.88 -24.27
CA ASN A 68 3.32 -17.36 -23.32
C ASN A 68 3.51 -16.35 -22.17
N ASP A 69 4.10 -16.81 -21.06
CA ASP A 69 4.43 -15.98 -19.87
C ASP A 69 5.94 -15.77 -19.72
N HIS A 70 6.70 -15.98 -20.80
CA HIS A 70 8.14 -15.80 -20.77
C HIS A 70 8.47 -14.31 -20.79
N VAL A 71 9.37 -13.92 -19.89
CA VAL A 71 9.80 -12.52 -19.72
C VAL A 71 11.10 -12.21 -20.46
N ASP A 72 11.78 -13.23 -20.99
CA ASP A 72 13.03 -13.17 -21.74
C ASP A 72 12.82 -12.92 -23.24
N GLY A 73 11.57 -12.96 -23.73
CA GLY A 73 11.21 -12.63 -25.10
C GLY A 73 11.56 -13.69 -26.13
N GLU A 74 11.94 -14.89 -25.69
CA GLU A 74 12.24 -16.01 -26.59
C GLU A 74 11.01 -16.90 -26.76
N ASP A 75 10.59 -17.11 -28.01
CA ASP A 75 9.47 -17.99 -28.35
C ASP A 75 9.90 -19.46 -28.36
N GLY A 76 10.49 -19.96 -27.27
CA GLY A 76 10.64 -21.39 -26.97
C GLY A 76 11.19 -22.31 -28.06
N THR A 77 11.92 -21.80 -29.05
CA THR A 77 12.65 -22.62 -30.02
C THR A 77 14.08 -22.85 -29.51
N PRO A 78 14.54 -24.10 -29.37
CA PRO A 78 15.89 -24.41 -28.92
C PRO A 78 16.97 -23.94 -29.90
#